data_AF-A0A3M1JX59-F1
#
_entry.id   AF-A0A3M1JX59-F1
#
_cell.length_a   1.000
_cell.length_b   1.000
_cell.length_c   1.000
_cell.angle_alpha   90.00
_cell.angle_beta   90.00
_cell.angle_gamma   90.00
#
_symmetry.space_group_name_H-M   'P 1'
#
loop_
_entity.id
_entity.type
_entity.pdbx_description
1 polymer ?
#
loop_
_entity_poly.entity_id
_entity_poly.type
_entity_poly.pdbx_seq_one_letter_code
_entity_poly.pdbx_strand_id
1 'polypeptide(L)'
;MIHIGIQGAKGSFSEEAAWVFARNHGLEPVTLDYLISSEAVLAAVEQATVDYGIFAMENAQGGVVIESVAALAHHRCEIVEMFHIDVRQNLLALPGVFLGDITEIYSHQQALRQCKEYLAEHFWARPLIETEDTARAAEDLRNGTLPRTAAVIASRTCAELYDLNVVAEDIHDLKHNLTLFLGVKPWKQA
;
A
#
# COMPACT_ATOMS: atom_id res chain seq x y z
N MET A 1 19.84 15.15 0.47
CA MET A 1 18.56 14.54 0.10
C MET A 1 18.57 13.18 0.75
N ILE A 2 17.59 12.88 1.59
CA ILE A 2 17.48 11.64 2.35
C ILE A 2 16.73 10.63 1.49
N HIS A 3 17.28 9.43 1.36
CA HIS A 3 16.71 8.34 0.57
C HIS A 3 16.01 7.33 1.48
N ILE A 4 14.74 7.04 1.19
CA ILE A 4 13.96 6.03 1.91
C ILE A 4 13.53 4.95 0.92
N GLY A 5 14.10 3.76 1.06
CA GLY A 5 13.69 2.59 0.29
C GLY A 5 12.39 2.00 0.82
N ILE A 6 11.43 1.70 -0.06
CA ILE A 6 10.14 1.10 0.31
C ILE A 6 9.79 -0.09 -0.56
N GLN A 7 9.08 -1.07 0.00
CA GLN A 7 8.46 -2.12 -0.81
C GLN A 7 7.12 -1.62 -1.36
N GLY A 8 7.00 -1.49 -2.68
CA GLY A 8 5.72 -1.18 -3.33
C GLY A 8 5.84 -0.05 -4.34
N ALA A 9 4.69 0.49 -4.76
CA ALA A 9 4.59 1.53 -5.77
C ALA A 9 4.03 2.83 -5.21
N LYS A 10 4.02 3.87 -6.04
CA LYS A 10 3.43 5.16 -5.72
C LYS A 10 1.94 5.00 -5.39
N GLY A 11 1.47 5.63 -4.31
CA GLY A 11 0.11 5.46 -3.79
C GLY A 11 -0.12 4.21 -2.92
N SER A 12 0.88 3.34 -2.73
CA SER A 12 0.76 2.19 -1.84
C SER A 12 0.70 2.59 -0.36
N PHE A 13 0.27 1.66 0.51
CA PHE A 13 0.33 1.87 1.96
C PHE A 13 1.76 1.96 2.50
N SER A 14 2.75 1.38 1.81
CA SER A 14 4.17 1.53 2.16
C SER A 14 4.68 2.95 1.91
N GLU A 15 4.19 3.62 0.86
CA GLU A 15 4.48 5.03 0.62
C GLU A 15 3.88 5.90 1.73
N GLU A 16 2.63 5.64 2.12
CA GLU A 16 2.01 6.32 3.27
C GLU A 16 2.82 6.12 4.55
N ALA A 17 3.25 4.89 4.83
CA ALA A 17 4.10 4.57 5.97
C ALA A 17 5.42 5.34 5.96
N ALA A 18 6.07 5.45 4.79
CA ALA A 18 7.32 6.19 4.66
C ALA A 18 7.15 7.69 4.87
N TRP A 19 6.04 8.29 4.41
CA TRP A 19 5.76 9.70 4.69
C TRP A 19 5.43 9.94 6.16
N VAL A 20 4.74 9.01 6.83
CA VAL A 20 4.51 9.07 8.28
C VAL A 20 5.84 9.02 9.03
N PHE A 21 6.70 8.06 8.70
CA PHE A 21 8.05 7.94 9.28
C PHE A 21 8.87 9.20 9.07
N ALA A 22 8.96 9.72 7.84
CA ALA A 22 9.71 10.92 7.53
C ALA A 22 9.25 12.13 8.35
N ARG A 23 7.94 12.34 8.50
CA ARG A 23 7.38 13.43 9.33
C ARG A 23 7.71 13.24 10.80
N ASN A 24 7.56 12.03 11.34
CA ASN A 24 7.82 11.73 12.75
C ASN A 24 9.29 11.97 13.13
N HIS A 25 10.22 11.75 12.19
CA HIS A 25 11.66 11.94 12.39
C HIS A 25 12.19 13.28 11.87
N GLY A 26 11.33 14.17 11.37
CA GLY A 26 11.73 15.49 10.86
C GLY A 26 12.71 15.42 9.67
N LEU A 27 12.54 14.42 8.80
CA LEU A 27 13.42 14.19 7.65
C LEU A 27 13.00 15.06 6.46
N GLU A 28 13.85 15.99 6.04
CA GLU A 28 13.61 16.83 4.86
C GLU A 28 14.93 17.33 4.24
N PRO A 29 15.09 17.35 2.89
CA PRO A 29 14.19 16.81 1.88
C PRO A 29 14.34 15.28 1.71
N VAL A 30 13.22 14.59 1.47
CA VAL A 30 13.14 13.12 1.30
C VAL A 30 12.79 12.74 -0.14
N THR A 31 13.43 11.69 -0.64
CA THR A 31 13.09 10.98 -1.87
C THR A 31 12.78 9.53 -1.53
N LEU A 32 11.72 8.99 -2.12
CA LEU A 32 11.35 7.58 -1.97
C LEU A 32 11.94 6.76 -3.12
N ASP A 33 12.58 5.66 -2.77
CA ASP A 33 13.09 4.67 -3.71
C ASP A 33 12.16 3.45 -3.69
N TYR A 34 11.40 3.26 -4.76
CA TYR A 34 10.43 2.16 -4.88
C TYR A 34 11.15 0.85 -5.26
N LEU A 35 11.06 -0.14 -4.38
CA LEU A 35 11.72 -1.43 -4.51
C LEU A 35 10.69 -2.56 -4.57
N ILE A 36 11.08 -3.66 -5.20
CA ILE A 36 10.17 -4.75 -5.56
C ILE A 36 9.79 -5.67 -4.38
N SER A 37 10.59 -5.69 -3.32
CA SER A 37 10.44 -6.62 -2.18
C SER A 37 11.04 -6.08 -0.90
N SER A 38 10.64 -6.65 0.25
CA SER A 38 11.31 -6.39 1.53
C SER A 38 12.79 -6.81 1.51
N GLU A 39 13.14 -7.86 0.77
CA GLU A 39 14.53 -8.25 0.51
C GLU A 39 15.31 -7.13 -0.19
N ALA A 40 14.75 -6.55 -1.25
CA ALA A 40 15.40 -5.46 -1.97
C ALA A 40 15.58 -4.20 -1.10
N VAL A 41 14.59 -3.89 -0.24
CA VAL A 41 14.69 -2.79 0.74
C VAL A 41 15.83 -3.03 1.71
N LEU A 42 15.90 -4.21 2.33
CA LEU A 42 16.92 -4.53 3.32
C LEU A 42 18.33 -4.64 2.69
N ALA A 43 18.45 -5.18 1.48
CA ALA A 43 19.70 -5.18 0.73
C ALA A 43 20.19 -3.75 0.45
N ALA A 44 19.29 -2.83 0.06
CA ALA A 44 19.63 -1.42 -0.17
C ALA A 44 20.10 -0.72 1.11
N VAL A 45 19.45 -1.01 2.24
CA VAL A 45 19.83 -0.51 3.57
C VAL A 45 21.21 -1.04 3.98
N GLU A 46 21.46 -2.33 3.84
CA GLU A 46 22.75 -2.94 4.19
C GLU A 46 23.90 -2.40 3.33
N GLN A 47 23.63 -2.15 2.04
CA GLN A 47 24.59 -1.57 1.10
C GLN A 47 24.73 -0.04 1.25
N ALA A 48 23.95 0.58 2.13
CA ALA A 48 23.87 2.03 2.32
C ALA A 48 23.58 2.80 1.01
N THR A 49 22.80 2.22 0.11
CA THR A 49 22.28 2.91 -1.10
C THR A 49 21.02 3.73 -0.79
N VAL A 50 20.38 3.46 0.35
CA VAL A 50 19.33 4.29 0.96
C VAL A 50 19.69 4.58 2.42
N ASP A 51 19.21 5.70 2.95
CA ASP A 51 19.45 6.10 4.35
C ASP A 51 18.53 5.35 5.32
N TYR A 52 17.31 5.04 4.88
CA TYR A 52 16.32 4.29 5.64
C TYR A 52 15.58 3.28 4.75
N GLY A 53 15.06 2.22 5.36
CA GLY A 53 14.15 1.27 4.72
C GLY A 53 12.84 1.16 5.49
N ILE A 54 11.71 1.19 4.78
CA ILE A 54 10.37 1.02 5.36
C ILE A 54 9.66 -0.16 4.68
N PHE A 55 9.22 -1.12 5.48
CA PHE A 55 8.51 -2.31 4.97
C PHE A 55 7.54 -2.87 6.01
N ALA A 56 6.50 -3.55 5.54
CA ALA A 56 5.48 -4.15 6.40
C ALA A 56 6.02 -5.44 7.04
N MET A 57 5.63 -5.72 8.29
CA MET A 57 5.98 -6.95 9.02
C MET A 57 4.78 -7.81 9.37
N GLU A 58 3.63 -7.20 9.60
CA GLU A 58 2.41 -7.89 9.98
C GLU A 58 1.19 -7.06 9.56
N ASN A 59 0.14 -7.70 9.06
CA ASN A 59 -1.17 -7.09 8.86
C ASN A 59 -2.21 -7.79 9.73
N ALA A 60 -3.10 -7.04 10.36
CA ALA A 60 -4.11 -7.56 11.28
C ALA A 60 -5.01 -8.64 10.66
N GLN A 61 -5.27 -8.57 9.35
CA GLN A 61 -6.04 -9.59 8.63
C GLN A 61 -5.14 -10.66 8.00
N GLY A 62 -4.00 -10.27 7.44
CA GLY A 62 -3.10 -11.14 6.66
C GLY A 62 -2.09 -11.93 7.49
N GLY A 63 -1.91 -11.57 8.76
CA GLY A 63 -0.87 -12.10 9.62
C GLY A 63 0.52 -11.57 9.26
N VAL A 64 1.54 -12.35 9.61
CA VAL A 64 2.96 -12.01 9.43
C VAL A 64 3.36 -12.03 7.96
N VAL A 65 4.10 -11.02 7.52
CA VAL A 65 4.71 -10.96 6.19
C VAL A 65 5.99 -11.80 6.19
N ILE A 66 5.87 -13.06 5.77
CA ILE A 66 6.96 -14.05 5.82
C ILE A 66 8.20 -13.61 5.03
N GLU A 67 8.01 -12.94 3.90
CA GLU A 67 9.12 -12.39 3.10
C GLU A 67 9.99 -11.42 3.91
N SER A 68 9.35 -10.53 4.66
CA SER A 68 10.03 -9.52 5.49
C SER A 68 10.77 -10.15 6.66
N VAL A 69 10.19 -11.20 7.27
CA VAL A 69 10.86 -12.01 8.31
C VAL A 69 12.11 -12.70 7.74
N ALA A 70 12.00 -13.30 6.55
CA ALA A 70 13.12 -13.97 5.89
C ALA A 70 14.23 -12.96 5.55
N ALA A 71 13.88 -11.80 5.01
CA ALA A 71 14.83 -10.75 4.66
C ALA A 71 15.59 -10.22 5.90
N LEU A 72 14.89 -10.00 7.02
CA LEU A 72 15.51 -9.61 8.29
C LEU A 72 16.48 -10.68 8.84
N ALA A 73 16.30 -11.94 8.49
CA ALA A 73 17.22 -13.01 8.88
C ALA A 73 18.50 -13.02 8.02
N HIS A 74 18.48 -12.47 6.81
CA HIS A 74 19.60 -12.47 5.87
C HIS A 74 20.43 -11.18 5.89
N HIS A 75 19.81 -10.04 6.23
CA HIS A 75 20.45 -8.72 6.14
C HIS A 75 20.69 -8.08 7.51
N ARG A 76 21.71 -7.22 7.60
CA ARG A 76 22.00 -6.43 8.80
C ARG A 76 21.46 -5.01 8.69
N CYS A 77 20.63 -4.63 9.66
CA CYS A 77 20.12 -3.28 9.83
C CYS A 77 19.91 -2.95 11.32
N GLU A 78 19.78 -1.66 11.64
CA GLU A 78 19.31 -1.20 12.94
C GLU A 78 17.82 -0.83 12.83
N ILE A 79 16.98 -1.39 13.70
CA ILE A 79 15.57 -1.00 13.80
C ILE A 79 15.47 0.32 14.55
N VAL A 80 14.93 1.33 13.87
CA VAL A 80 14.73 2.69 14.41
C VAL A 80 13.35 2.82 15.05
N GLU A 81 12.32 2.27 14.40
CA GLU A 81 10.94 2.38 14.83
C GLU A 81 10.11 1.17 14.39
N MET A 82 9.12 0.83 15.21
CA MET A 82 8.03 -0.08 14.87
C MET A 82 6.72 0.69 15.05
N PHE A 83 5.94 0.86 13.99
CA PHE A 83 4.75 1.70 14.00
C PHE A 83 3.62 1.10 13.16
N HIS A 84 2.39 1.43 13.48
CA HIS A 84 1.22 0.91 12.77
C HIS A 84 0.65 1.97 11.83
N ILE A 85 0.23 1.53 10.65
CA ILE A 85 -0.60 2.30 9.71
C ILE A 85 -1.99 1.66 9.66
N ASP A 86 -3.01 2.52 9.68
CA ASP A 86 -4.41 2.13 9.52
C ASP A 86 -4.73 1.94 8.03
N VAL A 87 -4.81 0.69 7.59
CA VAL A 87 -5.02 0.33 6.18
C VAL A 87 -6.48 0.50 5.81
N ARG A 88 -6.77 1.69 5.28
CA ARG A 88 -8.10 2.08 4.80
C ARG A 88 -8.27 1.79 3.32
N GLN A 89 -9.04 0.76 3.02
CA GLN A 89 -9.42 0.44 1.63
C GLN A 89 -10.69 1.20 1.24
N ASN A 90 -10.62 1.85 0.09
CA ASN A 90 -11.68 2.72 -0.44
C ASN A 90 -12.09 2.24 -1.82
N LEU A 91 -13.36 2.41 -2.17
CA LEU A 91 -13.86 2.19 -3.51
C LEU A 91 -13.68 3.47 -4.33
N LEU A 92 -12.84 3.42 -5.37
CA LEU A 92 -12.54 4.55 -6.24
C LEU A 92 -13.13 4.33 -7.63
N ALA A 93 -13.56 5.40 -8.27
CA ALA A 93 -14.01 5.38 -9.66
C ALA A 93 -13.61 6.67 -10.38
N LEU A 94 -13.77 6.71 -11.71
CA LEU A 94 -13.55 7.93 -12.48
C LEU A 94 -14.54 9.04 -12.06
N PRO A 95 -14.15 10.32 -12.19
CA PRO A 95 -15.06 11.43 -11.96
C PRO A 95 -16.36 11.31 -12.76
N GLY A 96 -17.50 11.46 -12.07
CA GLY A 96 -18.83 11.34 -12.65
C GLY A 96 -19.41 9.91 -12.71
N VAL A 97 -18.67 8.90 -12.24
CA VAL A 97 -19.19 7.54 -12.02
C VAL A 97 -19.75 7.46 -10.61
N PHE A 98 -21.01 7.05 -10.48
CA PHE A 98 -21.67 6.85 -9.19
C PHE A 98 -21.81 5.36 -8.87
N LEU A 99 -22.17 5.05 -7.62
CA LEU A 99 -22.28 3.67 -7.13
C LEU A 99 -23.11 2.75 -8.04
N GLY A 100 -24.21 3.26 -8.59
CA GLY A 100 -25.11 2.51 -9.47
C GLY A 100 -24.59 2.29 -10.90
N ASP A 101 -23.57 3.04 -11.33
CA ASP A 101 -22.98 2.92 -12.66
C ASP A 101 -21.91 1.82 -12.71
N ILE A 102 -21.45 1.33 -11.55
CA ILE A 102 -20.31 0.43 -11.46
C ILE A 102 -20.63 -0.93 -12.09
N THR A 103 -19.85 -1.32 -13.10
CA THR A 103 -20.04 -2.57 -13.85
C THR A 103 -19.24 -3.73 -13.29
N GLU A 104 -18.04 -3.47 -12.79
CA GLU A 104 -17.08 -4.45 -12.28
C GLU A 104 -16.07 -3.77 -11.35
N ILE A 105 -15.41 -4.57 -10.51
CA ILE A 105 -14.51 -4.07 -9.45
C ILE A 105 -13.16 -4.77 -9.55
N TYR A 106 -12.08 -3.98 -9.62
CA TYR A 106 -10.71 -4.47 -9.71
C TYR A 106 -9.92 -4.19 -8.44
N SER A 107 -9.15 -5.17 -7.97
CA SER A 107 -8.12 -4.92 -6.95
C SER A 107 -7.23 -6.15 -6.76
N HIS A 108 -6.21 -6.00 -5.92
CA HIS A 108 -5.44 -7.13 -5.43
C HIS A 108 -6.34 -8.14 -4.70
N GLN A 109 -6.03 -9.43 -4.83
CA GLN A 109 -6.84 -10.53 -4.24
C GLN A 109 -7.11 -10.33 -2.76
N GLN A 110 -6.09 -9.89 -2.01
CA GLN A 110 -6.20 -9.66 -0.58
C GLN A 110 -7.19 -8.52 -0.27
N ALA A 111 -7.19 -7.45 -1.06
CA ALA A 111 -8.10 -6.32 -0.87
C ALA A 111 -9.55 -6.71 -1.18
N LEU A 112 -9.79 -7.45 -2.26
CA LEU A 112 -11.12 -8.00 -2.57
C LEU A 112 -11.66 -8.89 -1.42
N ARG A 113 -10.80 -9.73 -0.83
CA ARG A 113 -11.17 -10.57 0.31
C ARG A 113 -11.40 -9.78 1.59
N GLN A 114 -10.70 -8.66 1.77
CA GLN A 114 -10.83 -7.78 2.93
C GLN A 114 -12.07 -6.90 2.88
N CYS A 115 -12.75 -6.78 1.74
CA CYS A 115 -13.96 -5.96 1.56
C CYS A 115 -15.20 -6.82 1.24
N LYS A 116 -15.19 -8.11 1.64
CA LYS A 116 -16.17 -9.08 1.15
C LYS A 116 -17.59 -8.74 1.59
N GLU A 117 -17.78 -8.24 2.81
CA GLU A 117 -19.10 -7.93 3.34
C GLU A 117 -19.74 -6.78 2.56
N TYR A 118 -18.98 -5.69 2.38
CA TYR A 118 -19.43 -4.52 1.61
C TYR A 118 -19.74 -4.88 0.15
N LEU A 119 -18.85 -5.66 -0.48
CA LEU A 119 -19.04 -6.12 -1.87
C LEU A 119 -20.25 -7.05 -2.01
N ALA A 120 -20.50 -7.94 -1.05
CA ALA A 120 -21.67 -8.81 -1.06
C ALA A 120 -22.98 -8.04 -0.83
N GLU A 121 -22.96 -6.95 -0.07
CA GLU A 121 -24.15 -6.13 0.16
C GLU A 121 -24.49 -5.26 -1.07
N HIS A 122 -23.49 -4.60 -1.66
CA HIS A 122 -23.71 -3.56 -2.67
C HIS A 122 -23.49 -4.05 -4.11
N PHE A 123 -22.68 -5.08 -4.31
CA PHE A 123 -22.18 -5.50 -5.63
C PHE A 123 -22.24 -7.01 -5.85
N TRP A 124 -23.15 -7.72 -5.19
CA TRP A 124 -23.28 -9.19 -5.25
C TRP A 124 -23.36 -9.79 -6.68
N ALA A 125 -23.84 -9.01 -7.64
CA ALA A 125 -23.98 -9.42 -9.04
C ALA A 125 -22.86 -8.90 -9.97
N ARG A 126 -21.89 -8.13 -9.46
CA ARG A 126 -20.81 -7.53 -10.26
C ARG A 126 -19.56 -8.41 -10.25
N PRO A 127 -18.85 -8.52 -11.39
CA PRO A 127 -17.57 -9.21 -11.43
C PRO A 127 -16.56 -8.56 -10.48
N LEU A 128 -15.85 -9.41 -9.74
CA LEU A 128 -14.67 -9.03 -8.95
C LEU A 128 -13.44 -9.57 -9.69
N ILE A 129 -12.54 -8.69 -10.11
CA ILE A 129 -11.42 -9.03 -10.99
C ILE A 129 -10.11 -8.78 -10.25
N GLU A 130 -9.30 -9.83 -10.17
CA GLU A 130 -8.01 -9.80 -9.49
C GLU A 130 -6.95 -9.08 -10.34
N THR A 131 -6.20 -8.18 -9.70
CA THR A 131 -5.02 -7.50 -10.24
C THR A 131 -3.80 -7.79 -9.39
N GLU A 132 -2.61 -7.49 -9.92
CA GLU A 132 -1.34 -7.71 -9.18
C GLU A 132 -1.17 -6.74 -8.00
N ASP A 133 -1.68 -5.52 -8.10
CA ASP A 133 -1.51 -4.49 -7.09
C ASP A 133 -2.71 -3.52 -7.06
N THR A 134 -2.99 -2.95 -5.89
CA THR A 134 -4.11 -2.01 -5.68
C THR A 134 -3.87 -0.64 -6.28
N ALA A 135 -2.65 -0.11 -6.15
CA ALA A 135 -2.28 1.20 -6.70
C ALA A 135 -2.18 1.11 -8.23
N ARG A 136 -1.66 -0.01 -8.76
CA ARG A 136 -1.65 -0.26 -10.20
C ARG A 136 -3.06 -0.32 -10.79
N ALA A 137 -4.02 -0.96 -10.11
CA ALA A 137 -5.41 -0.96 -10.57
C ALA A 137 -5.98 0.45 -10.70
N ALA A 138 -5.69 1.34 -9.75
CA ALA A 138 -6.10 2.75 -9.79
C ALA A 138 -5.45 3.52 -10.94
N GLU A 139 -4.15 3.29 -11.18
CA GLU A 139 -3.45 3.85 -12.33
C GLU A 139 -4.06 3.37 -13.65
N ASP A 140 -4.31 2.07 -13.80
CA ASP A 140 -4.88 1.46 -14.99
C ASP A 140 -6.31 1.98 -15.27
N LEU A 141 -7.10 2.23 -14.22
CA LEU A 141 -8.42 2.89 -14.33
C LEU A 141 -8.28 4.30 -14.90
N ARG A 142 -7.35 5.09 -14.34
CA ARG A 142 -7.12 6.47 -14.80
C ARG A 142 -6.62 6.52 -16.24
N ASN A 143 -5.72 5.61 -16.61
CA ASN A 143 -5.14 5.54 -17.94
C ASN A 143 -6.08 4.98 -19.01
N GLY A 144 -7.28 4.51 -18.61
CA GLY A 144 -8.27 3.95 -19.52
C GLY A 144 -7.95 2.54 -20.01
N THR A 145 -7.05 1.84 -19.31
CA THR A 145 -6.81 0.40 -19.52
C THR A 145 -7.98 -0.42 -18.98
N LEU A 146 -8.68 0.09 -17.95
CA LEU A 146 -9.91 -0.51 -17.43
C LEU A 146 -11.17 0.19 -17.99
N PRO A 147 -12.33 -0.48 -18.01
CA PRO A 147 -13.59 0.12 -18.43
C PRO A 147 -13.94 1.39 -17.64
N ARG A 148 -14.55 2.38 -18.31
CA ARG A 148 -14.85 3.69 -17.69
C ARG A 148 -15.80 3.60 -16.50
N THR A 149 -16.63 2.56 -16.46
CA THR A 149 -17.59 2.27 -15.40
C THR A 149 -17.06 1.26 -14.38
N ALA A 150 -15.78 0.89 -14.47
CA ALA A 150 -15.16 0.06 -13.45
C ALA A 150 -14.88 0.89 -12.19
N ALA A 151 -14.86 0.21 -11.05
CA ALA A 151 -14.32 0.75 -9.81
C ALA A 151 -13.09 -0.06 -9.39
N VAL A 152 -12.26 0.54 -8.54
CA VAL A 152 -11.07 -0.11 -7.97
C VAL A 152 -11.10 -0.01 -6.46
N ILE A 153 -10.54 -1.01 -5.77
CA ILE A 153 -10.29 -0.91 -4.32
C ILE A 153 -8.83 -0.52 -4.11
N ALA A 154 -8.59 0.64 -3.51
CA ALA A 154 -7.24 1.18 -3.29
C ALA A 154 -7.17 2.14 -2.10
N SER A 155 -5.97 2.67 -1.82
CA SER A 155 -5.74 3.69 -0.80
C SER A 155 -6.38 5.02 -1.20
N ARG A 156 -6.63 5.89 -0.21
CA ARG A 156 -7.08 7.27 -0.49
C ARG A 156 -6.03 8.06 -1.27
N THR A 157 -4.74 7.80 -1.03
CA THR A 157 -3.63 8.41 -1.76
C THR A 157 -3.74 8.16 -3.28
N CYS A 158 -4.20 6.98 -3.70
CA CYS A 158 -4.45 6.71 -5.11
C CYS A 158 -5.54 7.61 -5.72
N ALA A 159 -6.56 8.01 -4.95
CA ALA A 159 -7.60 8.90 -5.44
C ALA A 159 -7.03 10.28 -5.81
N GLU A 160 -6.19 10.83 -4.94
CA GLU A 160 -5.52 12.12 -5.16
C GLU A 160 -4.48 12.03 -6.28
N LEU A 161 -3.69 10.95 -6.28
CA LEU A 161 -2.62 10.75 -7.25
C LEU A 161 -3.12 10.56 -8.68
N TYR A 162 -4.20 9.81 -8.84
CA TYR A 162 -4.74 9.42 -10.14
C TYR A 162 -6.03 10.18 -10.51
N ASP A 163 -6.36 11.24 -9.78
CA ASP A 163 -7.55 12.08 -10.02
C ASP A 163 -8.81 11.23 -10.20
N LEU A 164 -9.06 10.38 -9.19
CA LEU A 164 -10.23 9.50 -9.05
C LEU A 164 -11.10 10.00 -7.90
N ASN A 165 -12.39 9.66 -7.96
CA ASN A 165 -13.33 9.94 -6.89
C ASN A 165 -13.44 8.76 -5.94
N VAL A 166 -13.44 9.05 -4.64
CA VAL A 166 -13.84 8.07 -3.62
C VAL A 166 -15.37 7.96 -3.65
N VAL A 167 -15.86 6.80 -4.08
CA VAL A 167 -17.30 6.50 -4.14
C VAL A 167 -17.81 5.94 -2.82
N ALA A 168 -16.94 5.22 -2.10
CA ALA A 168 -17.19 4.76 -0.74
C ALA A 168 -15.88 4.69 0.04
N GLU A 169 -15.90 5.21 1.26
CA GLU A 169 -14.76 5.22 2.18
C GLU A 169 -14.77 3.99 3.08
N ASP A 170 -13.57 3.53 3.47
CA ASP A 170 -13.38 2.55 4.54
C ASP A 170 -14.23 1.26 4.41
N ILE A 171 -14.27 0.68 3.20
CA ILE A 171 -15.14 -0.46 2.84
C ILE A 171 -14.62 -1.84 3.27
N HIS A 172 -13.53 -1.87 4.04
CA HIS A 172 -12.91 -3.10 4.51
C HIS A 172 -13.65 -3.62 5.75
N ASP A 173 -13.77 -4.95 5.85
CA ASP A 173 -14.60 -5.64 6.84
C ASP A 173 -14.08 -5.42 8.27
N LEU A 174 -12.75 -5.42 8.45
CA LEU A 174 -12.11 -5.24 9.77
C LEU A 174 -11.86 -3.77 10.08
N LYS A 175 -12.70 -3.13 10.90
CA LYS A 175 -12.60 -1.70 11.26
C LYS A 175 -11.23 -1.20 11.77
N HIS A 176 -10.40 -2.10 12.29
CA HIS A 176 -9.04 -1.80 12.75
C HIS A 176 -8.03 -2.64 11.96
N ASN A 177 -7.95 -2.40 10.65
CA ASN A 177 -7.02 -3.08 9.76
C ASN A 177 -5.62 -2.47 9.87
N LEU A 178 -4.92 -2.79 10.95
CA LEU A 178 -3.59 -2.25 11.21
C LEU A 178 -2.52 -3.08 10.50
N THR A 179 -1.58 -2.40 9.85
CA THR A 179 -0.33 -3.01 9.38
C THR A 179 0.83 -2.45 10.19
N LEU A 180 1.60 -3.34 10.79
CA LEU A 180 2.87 -3.02 11.44
C LEU A 180 3.94 -2.80 10.37
N PHE A 181 4.57 -1.63 10.38
CA PHE A 181 5.73 -1.29 9.58
C PHE A 181 6.97 -1.14 10.46
N LEU A 182 8.12 -1.48 9.90
CA LEU A 182 9.43 -1.22 10.50
C LEU A 182 10.12 -0.11 9.74
N GLY A 183 10.68 0.84 10.48
CA GLY A 183 11.68 1.77 9.98
C GLY A 183 13.07 1.29 10.39
N VAL A 184 13.94 1.04 9.41
CA VAL A 184 15.30 0.57 9.63
C VAL A 184 16.32 1.49 8.98
N LYS A 185 17.59 1.41 9.42
CA LYS A 185 18.72 2.12 8.82
C LYS A 185 19.98 1.23 8.75
N PRO A 186 21.03 1.62 8.00
CA PRO A 186 22.24 0.82 7.88
C PRO A 186 22.87 0.53 9.25
N TRP A 187 23.29 -0.73 9.45
CA TRP A 187 23.98 -1.14 10.68
C TRP A 187 25.38 -0.54 10.72
N LYS A 188 25.73 0.20 11.79
CA LYS A 188 27.10 0.65 12.03
C LYS A 188 27.80 -0.30 12.98
N GLN A 189 28.83 -1.00 12.50
CA GLN A 189 29.78 -1.64 13.41
C GLN A 189 30.62 -0.55 14.08
N ALA A 190 30.56 -0.52 15.41
CA ALA A 190 31.42 0.32 16.25
C ALA A 190 32.89 -0.11 16.15
#